data_AF-A0A9X3DYR7-F1
#
_entry.id   AF-A0A9X3DYR7-F1
#
_cell.length_a   1.000
_cell.length_b   1.000
_cell.length_c   1.000
_cell.angle_alpha   90.00
_cell.angle_beta   90.00
_cell.angle_gamma   90.00
#
_symmetry.space_group_name_H-M   'P 1'
#
loop_
_entity.id
_entity.type
_entity.pdbx_description
1 polymer ?
#
loop_
_entity_poly.entity_id
_entity_poly.type
_entity_poly.pdbx_seq_one_letter_code
_entity_poly.pdbx_strand_id
1 'polypeptide(L)'
;MTLTRRGVARLFLVATLGAAGFSTSVGSSVAADDPEAFVASIYERYENGGDGVPLDDAATIRALFEPRLAEMILADRDEAAAVGDVPKLDGDPFVDAQDFDITDLRIDVEDGTPDRAEAHVSFLNFGEPKRIDLRLEWLETGWRIRDIYWPEGSLRGLYTH
;
A
#
# COMPACT_ATOMS: atom_id res chain seq x y z
N MET A 1 -12.95 57.97 -19.26
CA MET A 1 -14.34 58.33 -18.89
C MET A 1 -15.12 58.64 -20.16
N THR A 2 -15.94 57.70 -20.64
CA THR A 2 -17.07 57.93 -21.57
C THR A 2 -17.91 56.66 -21.60
N LEU A 3 -19.01 56.63 -20.83
CA LEU A 3 -20.15 55.76 -21.13
C LEU A 3 -20.92 56.38 -22.31
N THR A 4 -21.50 55.59 -23.20
CA THR A 4 -22.90 55.13 -23.13
C THR A 4 -23.48 54.80 -24.53
N ARG A 5 -24.08 53.60 -24.61
CA ARG A 5 -25.42 53.27 -25.15
C ARG A 5 -25.71 53.07 -26.64
N ARG A 6 -26.62 52.07 -26.80
CA ARG A 6 -27.57 51.77 -27.89
C ARG A 6 -26.98 50.92 -29.02
N GLY A 7 -27.55 49.78 -29.41
CA GLY A 7 -28.81 49.12 -29.07
C GLY A 7 -29.04 47.95 -30.02
N VAL A 8 -30.30 47.49 -30.08
CA VAL A 8 -30.90 46.53 -31.02
C VAL A 8 -30.95 45.08 -30.54
N ALA A 9 -32.17 44.72 -30.12
CA ALA A 9 -32.66 43.37 -29.99
C ALA A 9 -32.79 42.71 -31.37
N ARG A 10 -32.35 41.46 -31.50
CA ARG A 10 -32.82 40.54 -32.53
C ARG A 10 -33.03 39.15 -31.92
N LEU A 11 -34.30 38.80 -31.85
CA LEU A 11 -34.81 37.46 -31.62
C LEU A 11 -34.46 36.60 -32.84
N PHE A 12 -33.70 35.53 -32.65
CA PHE A 12 -33.66 34.40 -33.58
C PHE A 12 -33.72 33.10 -32.77
N LEU A 13 -34.78 32.34 -33.04
CA LEU A 13 -35.07 31.01 -32.55
C LEU A 13 -34.45 30.01 -33.53
N VAL A 14 -33.55 29.14 -33.08
CA VAL A 14 -33.31 27.83 -33.71
C VAL A 14 -32.95 26.82 -32.61
N ALA A 15 -33.80 25.80 -32.49
CA ALA A 15 -33.59 24.61 -31.70
C ALA A 15 -32.54 23.70 -32.36
N THR A 16 -31.60 23.18 -31.58
CA THR A 16 -30.88 21.95 -31.93
C THR A 16 -30.79 21.05 -30.70
N LEU A 17 -31.44 19.89 -30.83
CA LEU A 17 -31.27 18.71 -29.99
C LEU A 17 -29.78 18.32 -30.02
N GLY A 18 -29.14 18.32 -28.86
CA GLY A 18 -27.84 17.70 -28.65
C GLY A 18 -27.92 16.86 -27.39
N ALA A 19 -28.19 15.57 -27.55
CA ALA A 19 -28.07 14.58 -26.49
C ALA A 19 -26.59 14.50 -26.09
N ALA A 20 -26.19 15.26 -25.07
CA ALA A 20 -24.91 15.08 -24.41
C ALA A 20 -25.01 13.82 -23.54
N GLY A 21 -24.64 12.68 -24.14
CA GLY A 21 -24.28 11.50 -23.37
C GLY A 21 -23.08 11.86 -22.50
N PHE A 22 -23.30 12.05 -21.21
CA PHE A 22 -22.22 12.03 -20.24
C PHE A 22 -21.70 10.60 -20.18
N SER A 23 -20.65 10.31 -20.93
CA SER A 23 -19.78 9.18 -20.63
C SER A 23 -19.13 9.48 -19.30
N THR A 24 -19.70 8.96 -18.21
CA THR A 24 -18.98 8.85 -16.94
C THR A 24 -17.86 7.86 -17.20
N SER A 25 -16.64 8.36 -17.45
CA SER A 25 -15.47 7.52 -17.26
C SER A 25 -15.44 7.22 -15.76
N VAL A 26 -15.87 6.02 -15.39
CA VAL A 26 -15.47 5.44 -14.12
C VAL A 26 -13.96 5.29 -14.27
N GLY A 27 -13.21 6.19 -13.64
CA GLY A 27 -11.77 6.06 -13.56
C GLY A 27 -11.51 4.74 -12.85
N SER A 28 -11.03 3.74 -13.59
CA SER A 28 -10.54 2.52 -12.98
C SER A 28 -9.47 2.93 -11.97
N SER A 29 -9.60 2.41 -10.76
CA SER A 29 -8.63 2.47 -9.67
C SER A 29 -7.39 1.65 -10.04
N VAL A 30 -6.73 1.96 -11.15
CA VAL A 30 -5.55 1.23 -11.63
C VAL A 30 -4.45 1.24 -10.56
N ALA A 31 -4.39 2.28 -9.73
CA ALA A 31 -3.48 2.35 -8.59
C ALA A 31 -3.84 1.40 -7.42
N ALA A 32 -5.10 0.97 -7.29
CA ALA A 32 -5.50 -0.02 -6.29
C ALA A 32 -5.29 -1.45 -6.78
N ASP A 33 -5.32 -1.67 -8.11
CA ASP A 33 -5.17 -2.98 -8.76
C ASP A 33 -3.70 -3.34 -9.07
N ASP A 34 -2.76 -2.42 -8.82
CA ASP A 34 -1.35 -2.56 -9.17
C ASP A 34 -0.50 -3.02 -7.95
N PRO A 35 0.15 -4.19 -8.00
CA PRO A 35 0.97 -4.68 -6.91
C PRO A 35 2.21 -3.81 -6.67
N GLU A 36 2.75 -3.14 -7.70
CA GLU A 36 3.88 -2.22 -7.54
C GLU A 36 3.46 -0.97 -6.76
N ALA A 37 2.32 -0.38 -7.12
CA ALA A 37 1.75 0.76 -6.38
C ALA A 37 1.42 0.40 -4.92
N PHE A 38 0.92 -0.81 -4.67
CA PHE A 38 0.69 -1.30 -3.31
C PHE A 38 1.98 -1.32 -2.49
N VAL A 39 3.06 -1.91 -3.01
CA VAL A 39 4.35 -1.98 -2.31
C VAL A 39 5.00 -0.61 -2.18
N ALA A 40 4.93 0.23 -3.20
CA ALA A 40 5.40 1.61 -3.13
C ALA A 40 4.73 2.38 -1.98
N SER A 41 3.41 2.25 -1.81
CA SER A 41 2.67 2.92 -0.73
C SER A 41 3.11 2.50 0.68
N ILE A 42 3.64 1.28 0.83
CA ILE A 42 4.23 0.80 2.08
C ILE A 42 5.56 1.53 2.31
N TYR A 43 6.44 1.55 1.31
CA TYR A 43 7.78 2.10 1.47
C TYR A 43 7.85 3.63 1.48
N GLU A 44 6.85 4.33 0.92
CA GLU A 44 6.67 5.78 1.05
C GLU A 44 6.64 6.24 2.52
N ARG A 45 6.27 5.35 3.44
CA ARG A 45 6.23 5.63 4.89
C ARG A 45 7.60 5.78 5.54
N TYR A 46 8.67 5.32 4.89
CA TYR A 46 10.05 5.37 5.40
C TYR A 46 10.88 6.48 4.74
N GLU A 47 10.40 7.05 3.64
CA GLU A 47 11.11 8.09 2.94
C GLU A 47 11.05 9.44 3.69
N ASN A 48 12.03 10.31 3.44
CA ASN A 48 12.04 11.70 3.89
C ASN A 48 11.85 11.90 5.41
N GLY A 49 12.34 10.96 6.22
CA GLY A 49 12.20 11.00 7.67
C GLY A 49 10.81 10.63 8.18
N GLY A 50 10.08 9.78 7.43
CA GLY A 50 8.81 9.20 7.86
C GLY A 50 8.97 8.24 9.04
N ASP A 51 7.85 7.94 9.71
CA ASP A 51 7.80 7.14 10.93
C ASP A 51 7.70 5.63 10.68
N GLY A 52 7.77 5.19 9.41
CA GLY A 52 7.55 3.80 9.03
C GLY A 52 6.07 3.40 9.05
N VAL A 53 5.81 2.09 9.01
CA VAL A 53 4.46 1.54 8.99
C VAL A 53 4.01 1.22 10.41
N PRO A 54 2.98 1.90 10.95
CA PRO A 54 2.51 1.65 12.29
C PRO A 54 1.71 0.34 12.33
N LEU A 55 2.36 -0.75 12.70
CA LEU A 55 1.69 -2.04 12.92
C LEU A 55 1.06 -2.13 14.32
N ASP A 56 0.72 -1.03 14.98
CA ASP A 56 0.26 -0.97 16.37
C ASP A 56 -1.22 -1.30 16.56
N ASP A 57 -2.04 -1.19 15.51
CA ASP A 57 -3.47 -1.46 15.57
C ASP A 57 -3.95 -2.56 14.61
N ALA A 58 -5.09 -3.16 14.97
CA ALA A 58 -5.63 -4.30 14.25
C ALA A 58 -6.28 -3.95 12.89
N ALA A 59 -6.69 -2.70 12.68
CA ALA A 59 -7.20 -2.25 11.39
C ALA A 59 -6.07 -2.13 10.38
N THR A 60 -4.92 -1.55 10.77
CA THR A 60 -3.73 -1.45 9.91
C THR A 60 -3.19 -2.83 9.55
N ILE A 61 -3.06 -3.74 10.53
CA ILE A 61 -2.62 -5.12 10.27
C ILE A 61 -3.56 -5.83 9.27
N ARG A 62 -4.88 -5.74 9.44
CA ARG A 62 -5.86 -6.38 8.54
C ARG A 62 -5.95 -5.71 7.16
N ALA A 63 -5.57 -4.45 7.05
CA ALA A 63 -5.49 -3.73 5.78
C ALA A 63 -4.28 -4.17 4.94
N LEU A 64 -3.17 -4.54 5.59
CA LEU A 64 -1.92 -4.88 4.90
C LEU A 64 -1.75 -6.37 4.65
N PHE A 65 -2.13 -7.23 5.60
CA PHE A 65 -1.83 -8.66 5.56
C PHE A 65 -3.02 -9.51 5.11
N GLU A 66 -2.71 -10.65 4.50
CA GLU A 66 -3.69 -11.70 4.20
C GLU A 66 -4.39 -12.12 5.50
N PRO A 67 -5.72 -12.34 5.51
CA PRO A 67 -6.50 -12.50 6.73
C PRO A 67 -5.92 -13.48 7.75
N ARG A 68 -5.44 -14.65 7.30
CA ARG A 68 -4.85 -15.63 8.22
C ARG A 68 -3.54 -15.16 8.81
N LEU A 69 -2.68 -14.48 8.03
CA LEU A 69 -1.45 -13.90 8.58
C LEU A 69 -1.75 -12.75 9.56
N ALA A 70 -2.70 -11.89 9.22
CA ALA A 70 -3.15 -10.81 10.11
C ALA A 70 -3.59 -11.36 11.48
N GLU A 71 -4.41 -12.41 11.50
CA GLU A 71 -4.88 -13.00 12.75
C GLU A 71 -3.77 -13.73 13.52
N MET A 72 -2.75 -14.28 12.86
CA MET A 72 -1.58 -14.85 13.57
C MET A 72 -0.77 -13.76 14.28
N ILE A 73 -0.54 -12.61 13.63
CA ILE A 73 0.15 -11.47 14.23
C ILE A 73 -0.63 -10.93 15.44
N LEU A 74 -1.94 -10.79 15.30
CA LEU A 74 -2.80 -10.27 16.36
C LEU A 74 -2.92 -11.23 17.55
N ALA A 75 -3.07 -12.53 17.29
CA ALA A 75 -3.11 -13.54 18.35
C ALA A 75 -1.81 -13.57 19.14
N ASP A 76 -0.67 -13.53 18.47
CA ASP A 76 0.65 -13.52 19.12
C ASP A 76 0.86 -12.28 19.99
N ARG A 77 0.44 -11.11 19.51
CA ARG A 77 0.42 -9.87 20.30
C ARG A 77 -0.42 -10.00 21.55
N ASP A 78 -1.65 -10.50 21.43
CA ASP A 78 -2.57 -10.63 22.56
C ASP A 78 -2.03 -11.65 23.59
N GLU A 79 -1.47 -12.76 23.12
CA GLU A 79 -0.84 -13.79 23.96
C GLU A 79 0.37 -13.22 24.72
N ALA A 80 1.28 -12.53 24.04
CA ALA A 80 2.45 -11.91 24.67
C ALA A 80 2.04 -10.84 25.70
N ALA A 81 1.08 -9.97 25.34
CA ALA A 81 0.57 -8.94 26.24
C ALA A 81 -0.08 -9.52 27.50
N ALA A 82 -0.78 -10.65 27.40
CA ALA A 82 -1.45 -11.29 28.54
C ALA A 82 -0.47 -11.79 29.62
N VAL A 83 0.78 -12.06 29.25
CA VAL A 83 1.83 -12.54 30.16
C VAL A 83 2.96 -11.54 30.38
N GLY A 84 2.89 -10.35 29.76
CA GLY A 84 3.92 -9.32 29.86
C GLY A 84 5.21 -9.69 29.13
N ASP A 85 5.11 -10.46 28.06
CA ASP A 85 6.23 -10.85 27.19
C ASP A 85 6.23 -10.01 25.91
N VAL A 86 7.27 -10.18 25.10
CA VAL A 86 7.42 -9.57 23.78
C VAL A 86 6.83 -10.49 22.72
N PRO A 87 6.03 -9.99 21.75
CA PRO A 87 5.55 -10.82 20.64
C PRO A 87 6.71 -11.37 19.81
N LYS A 88 6.47 -12.45 19.07
CA LYS A 88 7.47 -13.06 18.18
C LYS A 88 7.92 -12.11 17.08
N LEU A 89 7.01 -11.27 16.57
CA LEU A 89 7.38 -10.13 15.74
C LEU A 89 7.83 -8.97 16.64
N ASP A 90 9.13 -8.90 16.90
CA ASP A 90 9.78 -7.86 17.74
C ASP A 90 10.66 -6.94 16.89
N GLY A 91 10.03 -6.27 15.92
CA GLY A 91 10.70 -5.35 15.01
C GLY A 91 9.80 -4.97 13.84
N ASP A 92 10.31 -4.09 12.99
CA ASP A 92 9.62 -3.70 11.77
C ASP A 92 9.92 -4.73 10.66
N PRO A 93 8.88 -5.46 10.18
CA PRO A 93 9.08 -6.54 9.22
C PRO A 93 9.45 -6.03 7.83
N PHE A 94 9.22 -4.75 7.51
CA PHE A 94 9.54 -4.16 6.20
C PHE A 94 10.97 -3.65 6.11
N VAL A 95 11.69 -3.58 7.23
CA VAL A 95 13.11 -3.19 7.27
C VAL A 95 14.02 -4.22 7.93
N ASP A 96 13.44 -5.25 8.56
CA ASP A 96 14.16 -6.30 9.30
C ASP A 96 15.12 -5.68 10.34
N ALA A 97 14.56 -4.77 11.13
CA ALA A 97 15.27 -3.98 12.15
C ALA A 97 14.30 -3.33 13.15
N GLN A 98 14.85 -2.85 14.28
CA GLN A 98 14.12 -2.02 15.25
C GLN A 98 14.11 -0.54 14.88
N ASP A 99 15.24 -0.04 14.35
CA ASP A 99 15.41 1.33 13.86
C ASP A 99 15.77 1.32 12.37
N PHE A 100 15.49 2.42 11.66
CA PHE A 100 15.80 2.53 10.23
C PHE A 100 16.37 3.89 9.83
N ASP A 101 17.22 3.85 8.80
CA ASP A 101 17.66 4.98 7.96
C ASP A 101 17.83 4.44 6.53
N ILE A 102 16.76 4.52 5.74
CA ILE A 102 16.68 3.91 4.42
C ILE A 102 17.21 4.85 3.35
N THR A 103 18.15 4.35 2.55
CA THR A 103 18.62 5.00 1.31
C THR A 103 18.71 3.99 0.17
N ASP A 104 18.85 4.47 -1.07
CA ASP A 104 18.97 3.63 -2.27
C ASP A 104 17.85 2.59 -2.46
N LEU A 105 16.63 2.94 -2.05
CA LEU A 105 15.43 2.11 -2.20
C LEU A 105 15.18 1.73 -3.67
N ARG A 106 14.98 0.44 -3.90
CA ARG A 106 14.54 -0.14 -5.17
C ARG A 106 13.46 -1.17 -4.89
N ILE A 107 12.38 -1.06 -5.65
CA ILE A 107 11.26 -1.99 -5.64
C ILE A 107 11.18 -2.58 -7.05
N ASP A 108 11.21 -3.91 -7.13
CA ASP A 108 11.02 -4.66 -8.37
C ASP A 108 9.88 -5.65 -8.12
N VAL A 109 8.85 -5.64 -8.97
CA VAL A 109 7.68 -6.49 -8.81
C VAL A 109 7.56 -7.46 -9.99
N GLU A 110 7.52 -8.74 -9.66
CA GLU A 110 7.30 -9.83 -10.60
C GLU A 110 5.85 -10.31 -10.51
N ASP A 111 5.09 -10.10 -11.58
CA ASP A 111 3.73 -10.63 -11.71
C ASP A 111 3.78 -12.15 -11.95
N GLY A 112 3.16 -12.92 -11.06
CA GLY A 112 3.06 -14.38 -11.18
C GLY A 112 1.77 -14.83 -11.86
N THR A 113 0.63 -14.47 -11.24
CA THR A 113 -0.72 -14.72 -11.75
C THR A 113 -1.56 -13.45 -11.55
N PRO A 114 -2.77 -13.32 -12.12
CA PRO A 114 -3.60 -12.14 -11.90
C PRO A 114 -3.90 -11.85 -10.42
N ASP A 115 -3.80 -12.86 -9.55
CA ASP A 115 -4.02 -12.77 -8.11
C ASP A 115 -2.74 -12.89 -7.27
N ARG A 116 -1.55 -13.00 -7.87
CA ARG A 116 -0.27 -13.19 -7.17
C ARG A 116 0.84 -12.37 -7.81
N ALA A 117 1.56 -11.66 -6.97
CA ALA A 117 2.81 -11.02 -7.33
C ALA A 117 3.86 -11.30 -6.25
N GLU A 118 5.13 -11.13 -6.62
CA GLU A 118 6.26 -11.11 -5.70
C GLU A 118 6.97 -9.77 -5.84
N ALA A 119 7.27 -9.10 -4.73
CA ALA A 119 8.02 -7.86 -4.75
C ALA A 119 9.37 -8.06 -4.08
N HIS A 120 10.43 -7.70 -4.79
CA HIS A 120 11.82 -7.71 -4.34
C HIS A 120 12.22 -6.29 -3.97
N VAL A 121 12.34 -6.03 -2.67
CA VAL A 121 12.71 -4.71 -2.17
C VAL A 121 14.14 -4.74 -1.64
N SER A 122 14.93 -3.78 -2.08
CA SER A 122 16.32 -3.62 -1.66
C SER A 122 16.63 -2.17 -1.34
N PHE A 123 17.45 -1.96 -0.33
CA PHE A 123 17.86 -0.65 0.15
C PHE A 123 19.11 -0.79 1.02
N LEU A 124 19.68 0.34 1.40
CA LEU A 124 20.64 0.43 2.49
C LEU A 124 19.90 0.88 3.76
N ASN A 125 20.08 0.17 4.87
CA ASN A 125 19.65 0.59 6.20
C ASN A 125 20.88 0.97 7.02
N PHE A 126 21.03 2.25 7.38
CA PHE A 126 22.27 2.78 7.99
C PHE A 126 23.54 2.44 7.18
N GLY A 127 23.41 2.36 5.85
CA GLY A 127 24.50 2.00 4.93
C GLY A 127 24.71 0.50 4.73
N GLU A 128 24.02 -0.36 5.48
CA GLU A 128 24.10 -1.82 5.32
C GLU A 128 23.04 -2.32 4.34
N PRO A 129 23.39 -3.17 3.35
CA PRO A 129 22.44 -3.65 2.37
C PRO A 129 21.41 -4.60 3.01
N LYS A 130 20.12 -4.34 2.74
CA LYS A 130 18.99 -5.17 3.13
C LYS A 130 18.20 -5.61 1.91
N ARG A 131 17.58 -6.79 2.02
CA ARG A 131 16.64 -7.34 1.04
C ARG A 131 15.41 -7.89 1.76
N ILE A 132 14.25 -7.51 1.27
CA ILE A 132 12.94 -7.92 1.78
C ILE A 132 12.12 -8.40 0.60
N ASP A 133 11.68 -9.65 0.62
CA ASP A 133 10.83 -10.20 -0.44
C ASP A 133 9.39 -10.35 0.07
N LEU A 134 8.44 -9.68 -0.58
CA LEU A 134 7.02 -9.70 -0.20
C LEU A 134 6.25 -10.63 -1.13
N ARG A 135 5.57 -11.63 -0.57
CA ARG A 135 4.60 -12.45 -1.31
C ARG A 135 3.25 -11.77 -1.25
N LEU A 136 2.68 -11.44 -2.40
CA LEU A 136 1.40 -10.73 -2.47
C LEU A 136 0.25 -11.66 -2.90
N GLU A 137 -0.96 -11.23 -2.59
CA GLU A 137 -2.22 -11.83 -3.03
C GLU A 137 -3.27 -10.76 -3.29
N TRP A 138 -3.96 -10.86 -4.43
CA TRP A 138 -5.15 -10.07 -4.69
C TRP A 138 -6.35 -10.71 -4.01
N LEU A 139 -7.05 -9.96 -3.17
CA LEU A 139 -8.37 -10.30 -2.65
C LEU A 139 -9.41 -9.38 -3.29
N GLU A 140 -10.70 -9.70 -3.14
CA GLU A 140 -11.79 -8.82 -3.61
C GLU A 140 -11.71 -7.38 -3.05
N THR A 141 -10.93 -7.17 -1.99
CA THR A 141 -10.73 -5.89 -1.30
C THR A 141 -9.33 -5.28 -1.51
N GLY A 142 -8.57 -5.78 -2.49
CA GLY A 142 -7.25 -5.27 -2.87
C GLY A 142 -6.10 -6.22 -2.55
N TRP A 143 -4.87 -5.77 -2.85
CA TRP A 143 -3.63 -6.48 -2.55
C TRP A 143 -3.42 -6.63 -1.04
N ARG A 144 -2.91 -7.80 -0.66
CA ARG A 144 -2.48 -8.14 0.71
C ARG A 144 -1.15 -8.88 0.70
N ILE A 145 -0.42 -8.75 1.79
CA ILE A 145 0.84 -9.46 2.03
C ILE A 145 0.53 -10.83 2.62
N ARG A 146 0.93 -11.88 1.91
CA ARG A 146 0.84 -13.26 2.38
C ARG A 146 2.00 -13.70 3.25
N ASP A 147 3.17 -13.18 2.96
CA ASP A 147 4.39 -13.44 3.72
C ASP A 147 5.44 -12.39 3.39
N ILE A 148 6.37 -12.20 4.31
CA ILE A 148 7.55 -11.36 4.15
C ILE A 148 8.75 -12.23 4.43
N TYR A 149 9.69 -12.30 3.51
CA TYR A 149 10.92 -13.06 3.66
C TYR A 149 12.10 -12.14 3.93
N TRP A 150 12.93 -12.58 4.86
CA TRP A 150 14.23 -12.05 5.22
C TRP A 150 15.30 -13.10 4.93
N PRO A 151 16.60 -12.80 5.01
CA PRO A 151 17.64 -13.79 4.73
C PRO A 151 17.57 -15.03 5.64
N GLU A 152 17.13 -14.87 6.89
CA GLU A 152 17.10 -15.93 7.91
C GLU A 152 15.71 -16.56 8.13
N GLY A 153 14.65 -16.13 7.43
CA GLY A 153 13.31 -16.68 7.66
C GLY A 153 12.18 -15.91 6.99
N SER A 154 10.95 -16.09 7.50
CA SER A 154 9.79 -15.32 7.07
C SER A 154 8.88 -14.95 8.23
N LEU A 155 8.11 -13.88 8.04
CA LEU A 155 7.12 -13.40 9.01
C LEU A 155 6.10 -14.49 9.36
N ARG A 156 5.58 -15.20 8.37
CA ARG A 156 4.67 -16.33 8.62
C ARG A 156 5.38 -17.46 9.37
N GLY A 157 6.65 -17.69 9.06
CA GLY A 157 7.50 -18.69 9.70
C GLY A 157 7.63 -18.53 11.22
N LEU A 158 7.48 -17.31 11.75
CA LEU A 158 7.46 -17.06 13.19
C LEU A 158 6.31 -17.80 13.92
N TYR A 159 5.21 -18.06 13.21
CA TYR A 159 3.98 -18.59 13.79
C TYR A 159 3.71 -20.06 13.41
N THR A 160 4.46 -20.62 12.47
CA THR A 160 4.25 -21.98 11.98
C THR A 160 5.39 -22.89 12.41
N HIS A 161 5.10 -23.80 13.35
CA HIS A 161 6.01 -24.83 13.87
C HIS A 161 5.52 -26.23 13.47
#